data_AF-A0A067CPK9-F1
#
_entry.id   AF-A0A067CPK9-F1
#
_cell.length_a   1.000
_cell.length_b   1.000
_cell.length_c   1.000
_cell.angle_alpha   90.00
_cell.angle_beta   90.00
_cell.angle_gamma   90.00
#
_symmetry.space_group_name_H-M   'P 1'
#
loop_
_entity.id
_entity.type
_entity.pdbx_description
1 polymer ?
#
loop_
_entity_poly.entity_id
_entity_poly.type
_entity_poly.pdbx_seq_one_letter_code
_entity_poly.pdbx_strand_id
1 'polypeptide(L)'
;MACRFAAYESTFTCTACATSTDCCLLDRHCAQSVSYAFGAVAVVTDQIELVHSLPPNVDTIVFRGNGLRQFGLATDAAALTRARTTQLSIIGNPSLRESVFLPSGLQVLNMSQTALDRA
;
A
#
# COMPACT_ATOMS: atom_id res chain seq x y z
N MET A 1 4.26 3.73 23.31
CA MET A 1 3.30 2.93 22.52
C MET A 1 4.13 2.18 21.49
N ALA A 2 4.04 0.85 21.42
CA ALA A 2 4.84 0.09 20.44
C ALA A 2 4.27 0.33 19.03
N CYS A 3 5.14 0.67 18.07
CA CYS A 3 4.70 0.89 16.70
C CYS A 3 4.25 -0.44 16.09
N ARG A 4 3.01 -0.48 15.58
CA ARG A 4 2.43 -1.67 14.95
C ARG A 4 3.23 -2.16 13.74
N PHE A 5 3.86 -1.23 13.04
CA PHE A 5 4.60 -1.47 11.80
C PHE A 5 6.11 -1.48 12.00
N ALA A 6 6.61 -1.68 13.24
CA ALA A 6 8.04 -1.63 13.54
C ALA A 6 8.91 -2.64 12.79
N ALA A 7 8.30 -3.65 12.15
CA ALA A 7 8.99 -4.61 11.29
C ALA A 7 9.32 -4.07 9.88
N TYR A 8 8.78 -2.91 9.51
CA TYR A 8 8.91 -2.31 8.19
C TYR A 8 9.49 -0.90 8.31
N GLU A 9 10.45 -0.56 7.46
CA GLU A 9 11.08 0.76 7.45
C GLU A 9 10.12 1.86 6.99
N SER A 10 9.17 1.51 6.09
CA SER A 10 8.15 2.44 5.60
C SER A 10 6.83 1.71 5.29
N THR A 11 5.74 2.20 5.85
CA THR A 11 4.39 1.65 5.70
C THR A 11 3.41 2.69 5.18
N PHE A 12 2.76 2.36 4.06
CA PHE A 12 1.67 3.14 3.51
C PHE A 12 0.33 2.75 4.15
N THR A 13 -0.39 3.71 4.72
CA THR A 13 -1.64 3.49 5.44
C THR A 13 -2.59 4.68 5.34
N CYS A 14 -3.90 4.46 5.44
CA CYS A 14 -4.93 5.51 5.41
C CYS A 14 -5.78 5.56 6.68
N THR A 15 -5.70 4.54 7.53
CA THR A 15 -6.52 4.42 8.76
C THR A 15 -5.73 4.66 10.04
N ALA A 16 -4.40 4.76 9.93
CA ALA A 16 -3.49 4.92 11.06
C ALA A 16 -2.72 6.25 11.02
N CYS A 17 -3.14 7.19 10.17
CA CYS A 17 -2.53 8.52 10.09
C CYS A 17 -2.95 9.33 11.31
N ALA A 18 -1.95 9.83 12.05
CA ALA A 18 -2.18 10.42 13.38
C ALA A 18 -3.06 11.68 13.35
N THR A 19 -3.15 12.38 12.21
CA THR A 19 -3.75 13.72 12.13
C THR A 19 -4.57 14.00 10.87
N SER A 20 -4.70 13.04 9.95
CA SER A 20 -5.39 13.26 8.66
C SER A 20 -6.38 12.13 8.34
N THR A 21 -7.46 12.49 7.66
CA THR A 21 -8.37 11.57 6.96
C THR A 21 -7.76 10.97 5.69
N ASP A 22 -6.61 11.49 5.28
CA ASP A 22 -5.86 11.06 4.11
C ASP A 22 -4.85 9.96 4.42
N CYS A 23 -4.24 9.40 3.39
CA CYS A 23 -3.20 8.39 3.55
C CYS A 23 -1.84 9.02 3.85
N CYS A 24 -0.97 8.24 4.46
CA CYS A 24 0.35 8.67 4.88
C CYS A 24 1.36 7.52 4.82
N LEU A 25 2.64 7.90 4.84
CA LEU A 25 3.74 7.00 5.15
C LEU A 25 4.12 7.15 6.62
N LEU A 26 4.19 6.01 7.30
CA LEU A 26 4.74 5.87 8.63
C LEU A 26 6.08 5.14 8.55
N ASP A 27 7.07 5.63 9.28
CA ASP A 27 8.33 4.91 9.48
C ASP A 27 8.17 3.78 10.52
N ARG A 28 9.26 3.05 10.77
CA ARG A 28 9.32 1.97 11.78
C ARG A 28 9.04 2.42 13.22
N HIS A 29 9.12 3.72 13.50
CA HIS A 29 8.79 4.31 14.81
C HIS A 29 7.36 4.87 14.84
N CYS A 30 6.58 4.64 13.78
CA CYS A 30 5.25 5.21 13.57
C CYS A 30 5.27 6.75 13.51
N ALA A 31 6.43 7.33 13.19
CA ALA A 31 6.54 8.73 12.86
C ALA A 31 6.07 8.92 11.41
N GLN A 32 5.17 9.86 11.22
CA GLN A 32 4.66 10.19 9.89
C GLN A 32 5.74 10.93 9.10
N SER A 33 6.10 10.39 7.94
CA SER A 33 7.10 10.98 7.05
C SER A 33 6.47 11.75 5.90
N VAL A 34 5.32 11.30 5.38
CA VAL A 34 4.63 11.89 4.22
C VAL A 34 3.12 11.77 4.37
N SER A 35 2.36 12.76 3.88
CA SER A 35 0.90 12.71 3.69
C SER A 35 0.55 12.80 2.20
N TYR A 36 -0.48 12.08 1.79
CA TYR A 36 -0.99 12.05 0.43
C TYR A 36 -2.42 12.54 0.38
N ALA A 37 -2.66 13.64 -0.33
CA ALA A 37 -4.01 13.98 -0.76
C ALA A 37 -4.28 13.33 -2.13
N PHE A 38 -5.22 12.40 -2.19
CA PHE A 38 -5.54 11.70 -3.45
C PHE A 38 -6.78 12.28 -4.14
N GLY A 39 -6.70 12.35 -5.48
CA GLY A 39 -7.86 12.52 -6.37
C GLY A 39 -8.31 11.19 -6.98
N ALA A 40 -8.88 11.19 -8.17
CA ALA A 40 -9.37 9.96 -8.82
C ALA A 40 -8.27 8.94 -9.19
N VAL A 41 -7.04 9.42 -9.45
CA VAL A 41 -5.89 8.58 -9.81
C VAL A 41 -4.71 8.93 -8.91
N ALA A 42 -4.04 7.90 -8.40
CA ALA A 42 -2.90 8.02 -7.50
C ALA A 42 -1.67 7.29 -8.05
N VAL A 43 -0.53 7.97 -8.13
CA VAL A 43 0.77 7.33 -8.42
C VAL A 43 1.68 7.55 -7.22
N VAL A 44 2.16 6.45 -6.65
CA VAL A 44 3.01 6.45 -5.46
C VAL A 44 4.37 5.87 -5.82
N THR A 45 5.41 6.68 -5.65
CA THR A 45 6.81 6.33 -5.97
C THR A 45 7.72 6.36 -4.76
N ASP A 46 7.26 6.92 -3.63
CA ASP A 46 8.02 6.96 -2.39
C ASP A 46 8.31 5.56 -1.88
N GLN A 47 9.43 5.40 -1.17
CA GLN A 47 9.85 4.11 -0.65
C GLN A 47 8.82 3.55 0.33
N ILE A 48 8.31 2.35 0.04
CA ILE A 48 7.28 1.63 0.79
C ILE A 48 7.70 0.18 0.87
N GLU A 49 7.76 -0.39 2.07
CA GLU A 49 7.92 -1.84 2.23
C GLU A 49 6.57 -2.54 2.36
N LEU A 50 5.60 -1.91 3.03
CA LEU A 50 4.28 -2.45 3.29
C LEU A 50 3.18 -1.48 2.84
N VAL A 51 2.22 -1.96 2.04
CA VAL A 51 0.92 -1.31 1.88
C VAL A 51 -0.07 -1.94 2.85
N HIS A 52 -0.48 -1.22 3.89
CA HIS A 52 -1.42 -1.70 4.91
C HIS A 52 -2.89 -1.47 4.52
N SER A 53 -3.19 -0.33 3.91
CA SER A 53 -4.54 0.02 3.47
C SER A 53 -4.47 0.95 2.26
N LEU A 54 -5.58 1.03 1.53
CA LEU A 54 -5.73 1.89 0.36
C LEU A 54 -6.72 3.02 0.63
N PRO A 55 -6.58 4.14 -0.08
CA PRO A 55 -7.52 5.25 0.03
C PRO A 55 -8.95 4.83 -0.33
N PRO A 56 -9.97 5.29 0.42
CA PRO A 56 -11.34 4.82 0.27
C PRO A 56 -12.05 5.34 -1.00
N ASN A 57 -11.58 6.45 -1.58
CA ASN A 57 -12.26 7.17 -2.67
C ASN A 57 -11.38 7.29 -3.94
N VAL A 58 -10.52 6.31 -4.17
CA VAL A 58 -9.60 6.30 -5.33
C VAL A 58 -9.82 5.03 -6.13
N ASP A 59 -10.20 5.20 -7.39
CA ASP A 59 -10.51 4.10 -8.30
C ASP A 59 -9.24 3.44 -8.84
N THR A 60 -8.22 4.25 -9.15
CA THR A 60 -6.98 3.78 -9.76
C THR A 60 -5.77 4.17 -8.93
N ILE A 61 -4.96 3.19 -8.53
CA ILE A 61 -3.68 3.42 -7.85
C ILE A 61 -2.53 2.67 -8.51
N VAL A 62 -1.38 3.33 -8.58
CA VAL A 62 -0.14 2.80 -9.15
C VAL A 62 0.97 2.89 -8.12
N PHE A 63 1.53 1.76 -7.73
CA PHE A 63 2.77 1.67 -6.95
C PHE A 63 3.91 1.35 -7.90
N ARG A 64 4.87 2.27 -8.01
CA ARG A 64 5.95 2.16 -8.99
C ARG A 64 7.32 2.31 -8.35
N GLY A 65 8.16 1.29 -8.49
CA GLY A 65 9.58 1.37 -8.15
C GLY A 65 9.85 1.71 -6.68
N ASN A 66 8.89 1.43 -5.79
CA ASN A 66 8.89 1.89 -4.41
C ASN A 66 9.55 0.91 -3.43
N GLY A 67 10.10 -0.21 -3.92
CA GLY A 67 10.72 -1.22 -3.06
C GLY A 67 9.72 -2.05 -2.27
N LEU A 68 8.47 -2.12 -2.74
CA LEU A 68 7.37 -2.84 -2.10
C LEU A 68 7.75 -4.30 -1.86
N ARG A 69 7.59 -4.76 -0.62
CA ARG A 69 7.89 -6.13 -0.18
C ARG A 69 6.64 -6.94 0.09
N GLN A 70 5.62 -6.27 0.61
CA GLN A 70 4.37 -6.89 1.04
C GLN A 70 3.17 -5.98 0.79
N PHE A 71 2.05 -6.60 0.41
CA PHE A 71 0.81 -5.90 0.18
C PHE A 71 -0.28 -6.48 1.09
N GLY A 72 -0.50 -5.82 2.21
CA GLY A 72 -1.42 -6.25 3.25
C GLY A 72 -0.82 -7.12 4.33
N LEU A 73 -1.45 -7.05 5.50
CA LEU A 73 -1.16 -7.93 6.64
C LEU A 73 -2.31 -8.90 6.82
N ALA A 74 -2.01 -10.16 7.14
CA ALA A 74 -3.04 -11.16 7.41
C ALA A 74 -3.98 -10.75 8.56
N THR A 75 -3.44 -10.04 9.55
CA THR A 75 -4.18 -9.50 10.69
C THR A 75 -5.11 -8.34 10.33
N ASP A 76 -4.92 -7.70 9.17
CA ASP A 76 -5.66 -6.52 8.71
C ASP A 76 -6.19 -6.66 7.28
N ALA A 77 -6.41 -7.89 6.81
CA ALA A 77 -6.86 -8.15 5.43
C ALA A 77 -8.17 -7.40 5.09
N ALA A 78 -9.01 -7.13 6.09
CA ALA A 78 -10.23 -6.34 5.94
C ALA A 78 -9.98 -4.89 5.47
N ALA A 79 -8.86 -4.28 5.84
CA ALA A 79 -8.54 -2.89 5.48
C ALA A 79 -8.26 -2.73 3.98
N LEU A 80 -7.70 -3.76 3.34
CA LEU A 80 -7.44 -3.78 1.89
C LEU A 80 -8.61 -4.33 1.10
N THR A 81 -9.20 -5.45 1.54
CA THR A 81 -10.32 -6.08 0.82
C THR A 81 -11.56 -5.19 0.70
N ARG A 82 -11.77 -4.27 1.64
CA ARG A 82 -12.88 -3.29 1.62
C ARG A 82 -12.57 -2.02 0.83
N ALA A 83 -11.35 -1.84 0.32
CA ALA A 83 -11.04 -0.67 -0.48
C ALA A 83 -11.88 -0.66 -1.77
N ARG A 84 -12.28 0.54 -2.22
CA ARG A 84 -13.07 0.72 -3.45
C ARG A 84 -12.25 0.69 -4.73
N THR A 85 -10.93 0.67 -4.62
CA THR A 85 -10.02 0.68 -5.75
C THR A 85 -10.34 -0.45 -6.72
N THR A 86 -10.65 -0.08 -7.97
CA THR A 86 -11.04 -0.99 -9.04
C THR A 86 -9.86 -1.33 -9.94
N GLN A 87 -8.82 -0.48 -9.97
CA GLN A 87 -7.62 -0.68 -10.77
C GLN A 87 -6.36 -0.50 -9.90
N LEU A 88 -5.52 -1.54 -9.88
CA LEU A 88 -4.26 -1.55 -9.14
C LEU A 88 -3.13 -1.89 -10.11
N SER A 89 -2.10 -1.05 -10.15
CA SER A 89 -0.87 -1.34 -10.87
C SER A 89 0.31 -1.39 -9.90
N ILE A 90 1.07 -2.50 -9.93
CA ILE A 90 2.31 -2.67 -9.17
C ILE A 90 3.43 -2.92 -10.18
N ILE A 91 4.29 -1.92 -10.38
CA ILE A 91 5.28 -1.92 -11.47
C ILE A 91 6.68 -1.73 -10.89
N GLY A 92 7.63 -2.57 -11.28
CA GLY A 92 9.03 -2.38 -10.90
C GLY A 92 9.28 -2.63 -9.41
N ASN A 93 8.59 -3.60 -8.82
CA ASN A 93 8.74 -3.98 -7.41
C ASN A 93 9.25 -5.44 -7.29
N PRO A 94 10.53 -5.70 -7.61
CA PRO A 94 11.09 -7.05 -7.61
C PRO A 94 11.20 -7.66 -6.20
N SER A 95 11.08 -6.84 -5.15
CA SER A 95 11.12 -7.27 -3.76
C SER A 95 9.77 -7.78 -3.25
N LEU A 96 8.68 -7.62 -4.02
CA LEU A 96 7.35 -8.08 -3.63
C LEU A 96 7.31 -9.60 -3.71
N ARG A 97 7.44 -10.26 -2.56
CA ARG A 97 7.55 -11.72 -2.42
C ARG A 97 6.55 -12.32 -1.45
N GLU A 98 5.97 -11.47 -0.60
CA GLU A 98 5.07 -11.90 0.47
C GLU A 98 3.60 -11.81 0.02
N SER A 99 2.69 -12.10 0.95
CA SER A 99 1.25 -12.16 0.68
C SER A 99 0.74 -10.87 0.03
N VAL A 100 -0.13 -11.01 -0.96
CA VAL A 100 -0.81 -9.90 -1.63
C VAL A 100 -2.31 -10.00 -1.36
N PHE A 101 -2.82 -9.15 -0.48
CA PHE A 101 -4.26 -9.02 -0.22
C PHE A 101 -4.84 -7.91 -1.08
N LEU A 102 -5.75 -8.27 -1.99
CA LEU A 102 -6.32 -7.34 -2.96
C LEU A 102 -7.72 -6.85 -2.54
N PRO A 103 -8.13 -5.65 -3.00
CA PRO A 103 -9.51 -5.20 -2.88
C PRO A 103 -10.48 -6.21 -3.49
N SER A 104 -11.60 -6.47 -2.82
CA SER A 104 -12.61 -7.41 -3.32
C SER A 104 -13.32 -6.92 -4.59
N GLY A 105 -13.40 -5.60 -4.76
CA GLY A 105 -13.94 -4.95 -5.96
C GLY A 105 -12.91 -4.71 -7.06
N LEU A 106 -11.69 -5.25 -6.94
CA LEU A 106 -10.64 -5.05 -7.94
C LEU A 106 -11.04 -5.70 -9.26
N GLN A 107 -11.07 -4.91 -10.33
CA GLN A 107 -11.41 -5.36 -11.68
C GLN A 107 -10.15 -5.54 -12.54
N VAL A 108 -9.14 -4.70 -12.32
CA VAL A 108 -7.89 -4.72 -13.09
C VAL A 108 -6.72 -4.77 -12.12
N LEU A 109 -5.89 -5.80 -12.29
CA LEU A 109 -4.59 -5.92 -11.65
C LEU A 109 -3.52 -5.95 -12.74
N ASN A 110 -2.62 -4.98 -12.72
CA ASN A 110 -1.43 -4.98 -13.57
C ASN A 110 -0.20 -5.13 -12.68
N MET A 111 0.47 -6.28 -12.78
CA MET A 111 1.73 -6.53 -12.09
C MET A 111 2.82 -6.76 -13.12
N SER A 112 3.95 -6.07 -12.96
CA SER A 112 5.11 -6.27 -13.82
C SER A 112 6.41 -6.02 -13.08
N GLN A 113 7.41 -6.82 -13.42
CA GLN A 113 8.73 -6.80 -12.79
C GLN A 113 8.63 -7.00 -11.28
N THR A 114 7.78 -7.94 -10.87
CA THR A 114 7.64 -8.40 -9.49
C THR A 114 8.24 -9.79 -9.34
N ALA A 115 8.66 -10.19 -8.13
CA ALA A 115 9.15 -11.57 -7.93
C ALA A 115 8.04 -12.62 -8.12
N LEU A 116 6.77 -12.22 -7.98
CA LEU A 116 5.61 -13.05 -8.26
C LEU A 116 5.45 -13.37 -9.75
N ASP A 117 6.02 -12.59 -10.67
CA ASP A 117 5.99 -12.89 -12.11
C ASP A 117 6.89 -14.08 -12.50
N ARG A 118 7.75 -14.54 -11.59
CA ARG A 118 8.75 -15.60 -11.83
C ARG A 118 8.51 -16.89 -11.04
N ALA A 119 7.42 -16.97 -10.28
CA ALA A 119 7.01 -18.15 -9.52
C ALA A 119 5.96 -18.96 -10.30
#